data_AF-A0A8H4L6U6-F1
#
_entry.id   AF-A0A8H4L6U6-F1
#
_cell.length_a   1.000
_cell.length_b   1.000
_cell.length_c   1.000
_cell.angle_alpha   90.00
_cell.angle_beta   90.00
_cell.angle_gamma   90.00
#
_symmetry.space_group_name_H-M   'P 1'
#
loop_
_entity.id
_entity.type
_entity.pdbx_description
1 polymer ?
#
loop_
_entity_poly.entity_id
_entity_poly.type
_entity_poly.pdbx_seq_one_letter_code
_entity_poly.pdbx_strand_id
1 'polypeptide(L)'
;MPSNIPPSSLGIEAASDNPAGQPRPKYVVSNSGHAAHPEDIIASCRALQAHVTKLQEEAERELREFDERIKARELAEKRRVAPGWLDSETHILEPERNTPVQQQGVASLPMTQQSQPVMGNTPMGNAPADDQGAELDRAFGGMALR
;
A
#
# COMPACT_ATOMS: atom_id res chain seq x y z
N MET A 1 -50.61 50.48 22.48
CA MET A 1 -49.46 51.33 22.84
C MET A 1 -48.21 50.65 22.27
N PRO A 2 -47.53 51.20 21.25
CA PRO A 2 -46.27 50.63 20.77
C PRO A 2 -45.16 50.87 21.80
N SER A 3 -44.36 49.84 22.10
CA SER A 3 -43.31 49.85 23.11
C SER A 3 -42.18 50.82 22.74
N ASN A 4 -41.71 51.61 23.70
CA ASN A 4 -40.72 52.68 23.55
C ASN A 4 -39.36 52.30 24.18
N ILE A 5 -39.05 51.01 24.26
CA ILE A 5 -37.80 50.51 24.85
C ILE A 5 -36.75 50.41 23.73
N PRO A 6 -35.57 51.04 23.88
CA PRO A 6 -34.50 50.93 22.89
C PRO A 6 -34.01 49.47 22.78
N PRO A 7 -33.58 49.03 21.58
CA PRO A 7 -33.05 47.68 21.39
C PRO A 7 -31.85 47.44 22.30
N SER A 8 -31.79 46.26 22.90
CA SER A 8 -30.80 45.91 23.92
C SER A 8 -29.39 45.85 23.31
N SER A 9 -28.43 46.53 23.95
CA SER A 9 -27.03 46.62 23.50
C SER A 9 -26.22 45.31 23.59
N LEU A 10 -26.82 44.25 24.14
CA LEU A 10 -26.27 42.90 24.12
C LEU A 10 -26.47 42.17 22.77
N GLY A 11 -27.05 42.82 21.75
CA GLY A 11 -27.19 42.24 20.41
C GLY A 11 -28.20 41.09 20.32
N ILE A 12 -29.01 40.89 21.37
CA ILE A 12 -30.13 39.96 21.35
C ILE A 12 -31.33 40.74 20.80
N GLU A 13 -31.45 40.76 19.48
CA GLU A 13 -32.66 41.27 18.83
C GLU A 13 -33.82 40.32 19.15
N ALA A 14 -34.89 40.87 19.72
CA ALA A 14 -36.09 40.12 20.02
C ALA A 14 -36.60 39.45 18.74
N ALA A 15 -36.69 38.11 18.79
CA ALA A 15 -37.19 37.27 17.70
C ALA A 15 -38.54 37.82 17.21
N SER A 16 -38.50 38.46 16.05
CA SER A 16 -39.69 38.88 15.30
C SER A 16 -40.14 37.70 14.45
N ASP A 17 -41.42 37.36 14.54
CA ASP A 17 -42.05 36.15 13.97
C ASP A 17 -42.18 36.15 12.43
N ASN A 18 -41.30 36.87 11.73
CA ASN A 18 -41.31 37.00 10.27
C ASN A 18 -39.94 36.58 9.68
N PRO A 19 -39.84 35.40 9.04
CA PRO A 19 -38.56 34.85 8.58
C PRO A 19 -37.96 35.58 7.36
N ALA A 20 -38.69 36.49 6.72
CA ALA A 20 -38.22 37.22 5.54
C ALA A 20 -37.51 38.56 5.85
N GLY A 21 -37.52 39.01 7.11
CA GLY A 21 -37.02 40.34 7.51
C GLY A 21 -35.92 40.33 8.58
N GLN A 22 -35.42 39.16 8.97
CA GLN A 22 -34.39 39.04 10.01
C GLN A 22 -33.02 39.50 9.47
N PRO A 23 -32.37 40.52 10.10
CA PRO A 23 -31.00 40.86 9.75
C PRO A 23 -30.09 39.66 10.03
N ARG A 24 -29.19 39.35 9.10
CA ARG A 24 -28.30 38.19 9.21
C ARG A 24 -27.52 38.24 10.52
N PRO A 25 -27.40 37.13 11.26
CA PRO A 25 -26.70 37.13 12.54
C PRO A 25 -25.23 37.50 12.32
N LYS A 26 -24.74 38.46 13.12
CA LYS A 26 -23.37 38.99 13.03
C LYS A 26 -22.30 37.95 13.39
N TYR A 27 -22.68 36.91 14.12
CA TYR A 27 -21.82 35.80 14.54
C TYR A 27 -22.58 34.48 14.47
N VAL A 28 -21.86 33.40 14.16
CA VAL A 28 -22.38 32.03 14.22
C VAL A 28 -22.08 31.50 15.61
N VAL A 29 -23.11 31.05 16.32
CA VAL A 29 -22.97 30.45 17.67
C VAL A 29 -23.19 28.95 17.56
N SER A 30 -22.22 28.16 18.01
CA SER A 30 -22.36 26.71 18.11
C SER A 30 -23.22 26.32 19.31
N ASN A 31 -23.77 25.11 19.28
CA ASN A 31 -24.53 24.55 20.41
C ASN A 31 -23.68 24.38 21.69
N SER A 32 -22.34 24.44 21.56
CA SER A 32 -21.39 24.44 22.68
C SER A 32 -21.08 25.83 23.24
N GLY A 33 -21.68 26.88 22.71
CA GLY A 33 -21.50 28.27 23.17
C GLY A 33 -20.30 29.01 22.54
N HIS A 34 -19.66 28.45 21.51
CA HIS A 34 -18.60 29.14 20.78
C HIS A 34 -19.20 30.06 19.72
N ALA A 35 -18.92 31.36 19.78
CA ALA A 35 -19.34 32.34 18.79
C ALA A 35 -18.16 32.74 17.90
N ALA A 36 -18.29 32.58 16.59
CA ALA A 36 -17.27 32.96 15.62
C ALA A 36 -17.88 33.78 14.47
N HIS A 37 -17.09 34.67 13.87
CA HIS A 37 -17.52 35.38 12.67
C HIS A 37 -17.46 34.42 11.46
N PRO A 38 -18.40 34.51 10.49
CA PRO A 38 -18.38 33.65 9.30
C PRO A 38 -17.06 33.70 8.53
N GLU A 39 -16.40 34.85 8.43
CA GLU A 39 -15.08 34.96 7.80
C GLU A 39 -14.01 34.15 8.53
N ASP A 40 -14.04 34.10 9.86
CA ASP A 40 -13.07 33.32 10.65
C ASP A 40 -13.30 31.81 10.45
N ILE A 41 -14.56 31.39 10.32
CA ILE A 41 -14.92 29.99 10.01
C ILE A 41 -14.41 29.62 8.62
N ILE A 42 -14.63 30.47 7.61
CA ILE A 42 -14.15 30.24 6.24
C ILE A 42 -12.62 30.17 6.23
N ALA A 43 -11.95 31.08 6.95
CA ALA A 43 -10.49 31.07 7.08
C ALA A 43 -10.00 29.77 7.73
N SER A 44 -10.67 29.29 8.78
CA SER A 44 -10.36 28.01 9.43
C SER A 44 -10.54 26.83 8.49
N CYS A 45 -11.66 26.76 7.76
CA CYS A 45 -11.91 25.70 6.78
C CYS A 45 -10.86 25.70 5.65
N ARG A 46 -10.47 26.87 5.15
CA ARG A 46 -9.42 27.01 4.12
C ARG A 46 -8.05 26.60 4.65
N ALA A 47 -7.72 27.01 5.89
CA ALA A 47 -6.47 26.61 6.52
C ALA A 47 -6.40 25.09 6.74
N LEU A 48 -7.50 24.47 7.17
CA LEU A 48 -7.59 23.02 7.31
C LEU A 48 -7.44 22.31 5.96
N GLN A 49 -8.11 22.81 4.91
CA GLN A 49 -7.99 22.25 3.57
C GLN A 49 -6.54 22.31 3.07
N ALA A 50 -5.87 23.46 3.23
CA ALA A 50 -4.47 23.62 2.84
C ALA A 50 -3.56 22.65 3.60
N HIS A 51 -3.79 22.47 4.91
CA HIS A 51 -3.04 21.53 5.73
C HIS A 51 -3.23 20.07 5.28
N VAL A 52 -4.47 19.65 5.03
CA VAL A 52 -4.76 18.28 4.55
C VAL A 52 -4.13 18.05 3.18
N THR A 53 -4.21 19.02 2.27
CA THR A 53 -3.60 18.92 0.94
C THR A 53 -2.09 18.75 1.04
N LYS A 54 -1.43 19.57 1.87
CA LYS A 54 0.01 19.45 2.12
C LYS A 54 0.38 18.07 2.69
N LEU A 55 -0.40 17.56 3.64
CA LEU A 55 -0.16 16.24 4.25
C LEU A 55 -0.28 15.12 3.20
N GLN A 56 -1.24 15.22 2.28
CA GLN A 56 -1.38 14.27 1.17
C GLN A 56 -0.18 14.31 0.24
N GLU A 57 0.27 15.51 -0.16
CA GLU A 57 1.45 15.68 -1.03
C GLU A 57 2.73 15.12 -0.38
N GLU A 58 2.91 15.35 0.92
CA GLU A 58 4.05 14.80 1.68
C GLU A 58 4.00 13.27 1.75
N ALA A 59 2.83 12.69 2.02
CA ALA A 59 2.65 11.24 2.04
C ALA A 59 2.90 10.59 0.67
N GLU A 60 2.39 11.18 -0.42
CA GLU A 60 2.63 10.71 -1.78
C GLU A 60 4.11 10.84 -2.20
N ARG A 61 4.81 11.86 -1.71
CA ARG A 61 6.26 12.00 -1.92
C ARG A 61 7.02 10.90 -1.19
N GLU A 62 6.69 10.66 0.07
CA GLU A 62 7.34 9.63 0.89
C GLU A 62 7.13 8.22 0.31
N LEU A 63 5.91 7.94 -0.18
CA LEU A 63 5.60 6.66 -0.83
C LEU A 63 6.46 6.45 -2.09
N ARG A 64 6.59 7.48 -2.94
CA ARG A 64 7.44 7.42 -4.14
C ARG A 64 8.91 7.18 -3.80
N GLU A 65 9.42 7.90 -2.81
CA GLU A 65 10.81 7.73 -2.35
C GLU A 65 11.04 6.32 -1.76
N PHE A 66 10.07 5.78 -1.04
CA PHE A 66 10.12 4.42 -0.53
C PHE A 66 10.16 3.38 -1.66
N ASP A 67 9.29 3.52 -2.67
CA ASP A 67 9.25 2.63 -3.83
C ASP A 67 10.57 2.70 -4.64
N GLU A 68 11.14 3.88 -4.81
CA GLU A 68 12.43 4.07 -5.48
C GLU A 68 13.57 3.39 -4.71
N ARG A 69 13.58 3.50 -3.37
CA ARG A 69 14.57 2.81 -2.53
C ARG A 69 14.46 1.29 -2.63
N ILE A 70 13.24 0.74 -2.68
CA ILE A 70 13.02 -0.69 -2.90
C ILE A 70 13.57 -1.09 -4.27
N LYS A 71 13.17 -0.39 -5.33
CA LYS A 71 13.63 -0.68 -6.71
C LYS A 71 15.15 -0.62 -6.81
N ALA A 72 15.79 0.37 -6.18
CA ALA A 72 17.25 0.49 -6.16
C ALA A 72 17.92 -0.69 -5.45
N ARG A 73 17.38 -1.11 -4.29
CA ARG A 73 17.88 -2.29 -3.55
C ARG A 73 17.72 -3.57 -4.37
N GLU A 74 16.53 -3.80 -4.93
CA GLU A 74 16.28 -4.97 -5.77
C GLU A 74 17.15 -4.98 -7.02
N LEU A 75 17.37 -3.83 -7.66
CA LEU A 75 18.26 -3.73 -8.80
C LEU A 75 19.71 -4.05 -8.42
N ALA A 76 20.18 -3.55 -7.27
CA ALA A 76 21.51 -3.87 -6.76
C ALA A 76 21.64 -5.37 -6.42
N GLU A 77 20.62 -5.97 -5.83
CA GLU A 77 20.58 -7.41 -5.55
C GLU A 77 20.57 -8.23 -6.85
N LYS A 78 19.73 -7.87 -7.82
CA LYS A 78 19.69 -8.50 -9.15
C LYS A 78 21.03 -8.40 -9.87
N ARG A 79 21.70 -7.24 -9.81
CA ARG A 79 23.06 -7.04 -10.33
C ARG A 79 24.10 -7.89 -9.61
N ARG A 80 23.94 -8.13 -8.31
CA ARG A 80 24.81 -9.02 -7.53
C ARG A 80 24.60 -10.48 -7.91
N VAL A 81 23.35 -10.91 -8.10
CA VAL A 81 22.98 -12.30 -8.38
C VAL A 81 23.30 -12.68 -9.83
N ALA A 82 23.13 -11.77 -10.78
CA ALA A 82 23.39 -12.01 -12.19
C ALA A 82 24.23 -10.86 -12.81
N PRO A 83 25.54 -10.81 -12.52
CA PRO A 83 26.44 -9.84 -13.12
C PRO A 83 26.45 -10.00 -14.64
N GLY A 84 26.15 -8.93 -15.39
CA GLY A 84 26.23 -8.94 -16.86
C GLY A 84 25.09 -9.67 -17.60
N TRP A 85 24.01 -10.06 -16.92
CA TRP A 85 22.79 -10.59 -17.58
C TRP A 85 21.63 -9.59 -17.60
N LEU A 86 21.53 -8.72 -16.58
CA LEU A 86 20.37 -7.82 -16.39
C LEU A 86 20.43 -6.53 -17.24
N ASP A 87 21.64 -6.04 -17.54
CA ASP A 87 21.89 -4.76 -18.24
C ASP A 87 22.44 -5.00 -19.67
N SER A 88 22.41 -6.24 -20.17
CA SER A 88 23.01 -6.61 -21.45
C SER A 88 21.93 -6.94 -22.47
N GLU A 89 21.80 -6.15 -23.53
CA GLU A 89 20.95 -6.39 -24.73
C GLU A 89 21.38 -7.65 -25.53
N THR A 90 22.26 -8.48 -24.98
CA THR A 90 22.67 -9.75 -25.56
C THR A 90 21.67 -10.83 -25.20
N HIS A 91 20.69 -11.04 -26.07
CA HIS A 91 19.92 -12.28 -26.10
C HIS A 91 20.88 -13.46 -26.35
N ILE A 92 20.91 -14.44 -25.43
CA ILE A 92 21.54 -15.74 -25.71
C ILE A 92 20.85 -16.33 -26.94
N LEU A 93 21.64 -16.67 -27.96
CA LEU A 93 21.18 -17.50 -29.07
C LEU A 93 20.76 -18.85 -28.49
N GLU A 94 19.48 -19.18 -28.67
CA GLU A 94 19.01 -20.55 -28.44
C GLU A 94 19.77 -21.47 -29.42
N PRO A 95 20.36 -22.58 -28.95
CA PRO A 95 20.96 -23.54 -29.85
C PRO A 95 19.86 -24.16 -30.72
N GLU A 96 20.04 -24.15 -32.04
CA GLU A 96 19.15 -24.90 -32.93
C GLU A 96 19.09 -26.35 -32.44
N ARG A 97 17.87 -26.83 -32.17
CA ARG A 97 17.64 -28.25 -31.96
C ARG A 97 17.93 -28.93 -33.30
N ASN A 98 19.14 -29.44 -33.46
CA ASN A 98 19.42 -30.44 -34.47
C ASN A 98 18.50 -31.63 -34.17
N THR A 99 17.34 -31.66 -34.83
CA THR A 99 16.53 -32.87 -34.93
C THR A 99 17.40 -33.88 -35.67
N PRO A 100 17.82 -35.00 -35.07
CA PRO A 100 18.42 -36.06 -35.85
C PRO A 100 17.35 -36.55 -36.84
N VAL A 101 17.63 -36.39 -38.13
CA VAL A 101 16.88 -37.01 -39.21
C VAL A 101 16.81 -38.51 -38.95
N GLN A 102 15.62 -39.07 -38.80
CA GLN A 102 15.37 -40.49 -39.06
C GLN A 102 13.90 -40.73 -39.42
N GLN A 103 13.55 -40.44 -40.68
CA GLN A 103 12.55 -41.23 -41.39
C GLN A 103 13.29 -42.29 -42.20
N GLN A 104 13.32 -43.51 -41.66
CA GLN A 104 13.09 -44.78 -42.32
C GLN A 104 13.91 -45.87 -41.63
N GLY A 105 13.18 -46.86 -41.13
CA GLY A 105 13.72 -48.19 -40.83
C GLY A 105 13.70 -48.53 -39.36
N VAL A 106 12.67 -49.30 -38.99
CA VAL A 106 12.70 -50.40 -38.00
C VAL A 106 13.00 -50.03 -36.55
N ALA A 107 12.36 -50.52 -35.50
CA ALA A 107 11.15 -51.29 -35.28
C ALA A 107 10.92 -51.18 -33.76
N SER A 108 9.67 -51.36 -33.32
CA SER A 108 9.30 -51.89 -32.00
C SER A 108 9.71 -51.11 -30.72
N LEU A 109 8.73 -50.41 -30.13
CA LEU A 109 8.42 -50.61 -28.71
C LEU A 109 8.01 -52.09 -28.50
N PRO A 110 8.14 -52.74 -27.33
CA PRO A 110 8.01 -52.18 -25.96
C PRO A 110 9.00 -52.78 -24.94
N MET A 111 9.00 -52.34 -23.67
CA MET A 111 9.03 -53.23 -22.48
C MET A 111 9.17 -52.47 -21.14
N THR A 112 8.22 -52.77 -20.26
CA THR A 112 8.16 -52.56 -18.81
C THR A 112 9.11 -53.47 -18.03
N GLN A 113 9.84 -52.96 -17.01
CA GLN A 113 10.24 -53.72 -15.80
C GLN A 113 10.81 -52.76 -14.73
N GLN A 114 10.11 -52.48 -13.62
CA GLN A 114 10.13 -53.17 -12.32
C GLN A 114 11.44 -53.05 -11.50
N SER A 115 11.40 -52.17 -10.48
CA SER A 115 11.89 -52.30 -9.09
C SER A 115 13.15 -53.13 -8.76
N GLN A 116 14.12 -52.52 -8.07
CA GLN A 116 14.53 -52.86 -6.68
C GLN A 116 15.70 -51.97 -6.15
N PRO A 117 15.92 -51.89 -4.82
CA PRO A 117 16.63 -50.81 -4.13
C PRO A 117 18.12 -51.11 -3.90
N VAL A 118 18.96 -50.08 -3.78
CA VAL A 118 20.31 -50.24 -3.20
C VAL A 118 20.53 -49.21 -2.08
N MET A 119 20.70 -49.76 -0.87
CA MET A 119 21.16 -49.07 0.32
C MET A 119 22.69 -49.13 0.31
N GLY A 120 23.39 -48.00 0.43
CA GLY A 120 24.85 -47.95 0.29
C GLY A 120 25.51 -46.61 0.62
N ASN A 121 25.31 -46.16 1.85
CA ASN A 121 26.08 -45.21 2.67
C ASN A 121 27.39 -44.60 2.08
N THR A 122 27.44 -43.27 1.89
CA THR A 122 28.37 -42.34 2.60
C THR A 122 28.10 -40.86 2.24
N PRO A 123 28.43 -39.91 3.16
CA PRO A 123 27.75 -38.63 3.28
C PRO A 123 28.61 -37.45 2.79
N MET A 124 28.02 -36.57 1.98
CA MET A 124 28.56 -35.23 1.74
C MET A 124 27.40 -34.24 1.55
N GLY A 125 27.14 -33.46 2.60
CA GLY A 125 26.73 -32.07 2.49
C GLY A 125 25.40 -31.76 1.79
N ASN A 126 24.32 -32.46 2.13
CA ASN A 126 22.98 -31.91 1.91
C ASN A 126 22.70 -30.97 3.09
N ALA A 127 22.91 -29.66 2.90
CA ALA A 127 22.37 -28.66 3.80
C ALA A 127 20.89 -28.99 4.01
N PRO A 128 20.38 -29.00 5.26
CA PRO A 128 18.95 -29.17 5.45
C PRO A 128 18.29 -28.04 4.66
N ALA A 129 17.34 -28.38 3.80
CA ALA A 129 16.30 -27.42 3.47
C ALA A 129 15.67 -27.09 4.83
N ASP A 130 16.14 -25.99 5.45
CA ASP A 130 15.58 -25.49 6.68
C ASP A 130 14.07 -25.41 6.44
N ASP A 131 13.36 -26.28 7.14
CA ASP A 131 11.94 -26.49 6.96
C ASP A 131 11.27 -25.21 7.47
N GLN A 132 11.11 -24.25 6.57
CA GLN A 132 10.59 -22.92 6.86
C GLN A 132 9.24 -23.01 7.58
N GLY A 133 8.47 -24.08 7.35
CA GLY A 133 7.25 -24.37 8.10
C GLY A 133 7.50 -24.59 9.59
N ALA A 134 8.54 -25.34 9.96
CA ALA A 134 8.91 -25.59 11.35
C ALA A 134 9.44 -24.32 12.05
N GLU A 135 10.08 -23.40 11.32
CA GLU A 135 10.50 -22.10 11.86
C GLU A 135 9.30 -21.19 12.15
N LEU A 136 8.31 -21.16 11.25
CA LEU A 136 7.08 -20.41 11.44
C LEU A 136 6.25 -20.96 12.61
N ASP A 137 6.15 -22.28 12.76
CA ASP A 137 5.47 -22.91 13.90
C ASP A 137 6.19 -22.63 15.22
N ARG A 138 7.53 -22.57 15.23
CA ARG A 138 8.30 -22.16 16.42
C ARG A 138 8.08 -20.69 16.78
N ALA A 139 8.02 -19.81 15.78
CA ALA A 139 7.86 -18.37 15.99
C ALA A 139 6.43 -18.00 16.41
N PHE A 140 5.42 -18.66 15.85
CA PHE A 140 4.02 -18.23 15.95
C PHE A 140 3.07 -19.26 16.54
N GLY A 141 3.44 -20.54 16.62
CA GLY A 141 2.57 -21.62 17.14
C GLY A 141 2.19 -21.50 18.61
N GLY A 142 2.88 -20.64 19.37
CA GLY A 142 2.56 -20.33 20.78
C GLY A 142 1.67 -19.11 21.00
N MET A 143 1.28 -18.37 19.96
CA MET A 143 0.44 -17.18 20.11
C MET A 143 -1.04 -17.60 20.28
N ALA A 144 -1.41 -17.96 21.50
CA ALA A 144 -2.82 -18.00 21.88
C ALA A 144 -3.37 -16.56 21.85
N LEU A 145 -4.09 -16.22 20.78
CA LEU A 145 -4.92 -15.01 20.72
C LEU A 145 -5.91 -15.07 21.89
N ARG A 146 -5.72 -14.19 22.87
CA ARG A 146 -6.67 -13.94 23.96
C ARG A 146 -7.62 -12.82 23.58
#